data_AF-A0A167TSN6-F1
#
_entry.id   AF-A0A167TSN6-F1
#
_cell.length_a   1.000
_cell.length_b   1.000
_cell.length_c   1.000
_cell.angle_alpha   90.00
_cell.angle_beta   90.00
_cell.angle_gamma   90.00
#
_symmetry.space_group_name_H-M   'P 1'
#
loop_
_entity.id
_entity.type
_entity.pdbx_description
1 polymer ?
#
loop_
_entity_poly.entity_id
_entity_poly.type
_entity_poly.pdbx_seq_one_letter_code
_entity_poly.pdbx_strand_id
1 'polypeptide(L)'
;MYVGPRPAGTKAEHHLQNYRRLLESVQQLNPSTINFQSGEDLWDVEESIKFYKGTLQIDSELGISGRVYHETHRNRSLFTPYATRRILEAVPELRITADFSHWMVGCERVLDVSEGDKAMMDAIIPHVYHIHARIGTTQASQCPEPTNPVFKEEKECFERTWKSVIRSRAKDGATTRIVFVPEYGPFPYHPIGSAKTHSQIADEEGQRLQVLFNDFAATLKDA
;
A
#
# COMPACT_ATOMS: atom_id res chain seq x y z
N MET A 1 11.68 -11.19 8.36
CA MET A 1 12.24 -10.12 9.22
C MET A 1 13.57 -10.62 9.76
N TYR A 2 14.64 -9.83 9.69
CA TYR A 2 15.95 -10.25 10.20
C TYR A 2 15.92 -10.28 11.73
N VAL A 3 16.53 -11.29 12.33
CA VAL A 3 16.83 -11.28 13.76
C VAL A 3 18.13 -10.48 13.92
N GLY A 4 18.04 -9.29 14.56
CA GLY A 4 19.18 -8.39 14.71
C GLY A 4 19.27 -7.28 13.66
N PRO A 5 20.41 -6.58 13.55
CA PRO A 5 20.57 -5.49 12.60
C PRO A 5 20.41 -5.99 11.16
N ARG A 6 20.03 -5.07 10.27
CA ARG A 6 19.89 -5.41 8.86
C ARG A 6 21.26 -5.85 8.30
N PRO A 7 21.36 -7.03 7.67
CA PRO A 7 22.61 -7.48 7.07
C PRO A 7 23.06 -6.55 5.95
N ALA A 8 24.37 -6.33 5.84
CA ALA A 8 24.96 -5.49 4.80
C ALA A 8 25.02 -6.24 3.45
N GLY A 9 24.91 -5.48 2.35
CA GLY A 9 25.17 -6.00 1.01
C GLY A 9 24.17 -7.05 0.51
N THR A 10 22.97 -7.13 1.09
CA THR A 10 21.97 -8.03 0.53
C THR A 10 21.51 -7.57 -0.85
N LYS A 11 20.96 -8.50 -1.62
CA LYS A 11 20.61 -8.38 -3.03
C LYS A 11 19.29 -9.10 -3.26
N ALA A 12 18.68 -8.89 -4.43
CA ALA A 12 17.40 -9.46 -4.82
C ALA A 12 17.31 -10.96 -4.51
N GLU A 13 18.34 -11.73 -4.88
CA GLU A 13 18.39 -13.18 -4.70
C GLU A 13 18.21 -13.60 -3.23
N HIS A 14 18.89 -12.91 -2.30
CA HIS A 14 18.78 -13.20 -0.87
C HIS A 14 17.37 -12.97 -0.33
N HIS A 15 16.68 -11.95 -0.84
CA HIS A 15 15.30 -11.66 -0.44
C HIS A 15 14.31 -12.59 -1.14
N LEU A 16 14.56 -13.00 -2.39
CA LEU A 16 13.72 -13.95 -3.13
C LEU A 16 13.67 -15.32 -2.45
N GLN A 17 14.80 -15.81 -1.93
CA GLN A 17 14.85 -17.04 -1.13
C GLN A 17 13.98 -16.93 0.12
N ASN A 18 14.04 -15.79 0.82
CA ASN A 18 13.20 -15.54 1.99
C ASN A 18 11.72 -15.37 1.63
N TYR A 19 11.43 -14.71 0.51
CA TYR A 19 10.09 -14.51 -0.03
C TYR A 19 9.41 -15.85 -0.30
N ARG A 20 10.06 -16.74 -1.06
CA ARG A 20 9.57 -18.11 -1.31
C ARG A 20 9.29 -18.86 0.00
N ARG A 21 10.28 -18.92 0.89
CA ARG A 21 10.17 -19.66 2.16
C ARG A 21 8.99 -19.16 3.01
N LEU A 22 8.76 -17.85 3.06
CA LEU A 22 7.65 -17.27 3.81
C LEU A 22 6.31 -17.64 3.17
N LEU A 23 6.20 -17.56 1.84
CA LEU A 23 4.99 -17.94 1.13
C LEU A 23 4.64 -19.42 1.32
N GLU A 24 5.61 -20.32 1.16
CA GLU A 24 5.44 -21.76 1.43
C GLU A 24 4.95 -22.02 2.87
N SER A 25 5.42 -21.23 3.85
CA SER A 25 5.00 -21.38 5.26
C SER A 25 3.57 -20.93 5.55
N VAL A 26 3.00 -20.02 4.75
CA VAL A 26 1.64 -19.48 4.97
C VAL A 26 0.59 -20.04 4.01
N GLN A 27 1.01 -20.78 2.97
CA GLN A 27 0.10 -21.37 1.99
C GLN A 27 -0.98 -22.26 2.62
N GLN A 28 -0.64 -22.98 3.68
CA GLN A 28 -1.58 -23.84 4.40
C GLN A 28 -2.75 -23.08 5.04
N LEU A 29 -2.62 -21.76 5.24
CA LEU A 29 -3.69 -20.89 5.76
C LEU A 29 -4.73 -20.53 4.68
N ASN A 30 -4.49 -20.88 3.42
CA ASN A 30 -5.32 -20.53 2.26
C ASN A 30 -5.78 -19.05 2.24
N PRO A 31 -4.83 -18.09 2.30
CA PRO A 31 -5.19 -16.68 2.35
C PRO A 31 -5.86 -16.22 1.05
N SER A 32 -6.88 -15.37 1.15
CA SER A 32 -7.52 -14.73 0.00
C SER A 32 -6.59 -13.74 -0.70
N THR A 33 -5.74 -13.08 0.08
CA THR A 33 -4.81 -12.03 -0.33
C THR A 33 -3.60 -12.05 0.60
N ILE A 34 -2.41 -11.78 0.07
CA ILE A 34 -1.16 -11.74 0.82
C ILE A 34 -0.55 -10.36 0.67
N ASN A 35 -0.47 -9.60 1.76
CA ASN A 35 0.29 -8.37 1.78
C ASN A 35 1.76 -8.66 2.13
N PHE A 36 2.70 -8.07 1.39
CA PHE A 36 4.12 -8.32 1.60
C PHE A 36 4.94 -7.03 1.58
N GLN A 37 5.57 -6.69 2.71
CA GLN A 37 6.58 -5.65 2.78
C GLN A 37 7.87 -6.14 2.14
N SER A 38 8.12 -5.70 0.91
CA SER A 38 9.02 -6.39 -0.01
C SER A 38 10.17 -5.51 -0.52
N GLY A 39 11.29 -6.13 -0.87
CA GLY A 39 12.48 -5.41 -1.30
C GLY A 39 13.16 -4.61 -0.17
N GLU A 40 14.03 -3.69 -0.58
CA GLU A 40 14.92 -2.95 0.31
C GLU A 40 15.20 -1.55 -0.22
N ASP A 41 15.22 -0.55 0.67
CA ASP A 41 15.46 0.86 0.34
C ASP A 41 16.93 1.22 0.10
N LEU A 42 17.87 0.31 0.39
CA LEU A 42 19.30 0.47 0.05
C LEU A 42 19.64 0.02 -1.37
N TRP A 43 18.69 -0.61 -2.07
CA TRP A 43 18.89 -1.02 -3.44
C TRP A 43 18.71 0.15 -4.40
N ASP A 44 19.43 0.09 -5.52
CA ASP A 44 19.05 0.88 -6.67
C ASP A 44 17.74 0.34 -7.29
N VAL A 45 17.22 1.11 -8.22
CA VAL A 45 15.96 0.76 -8.91
C VAL A 45 16.11 -0.54 -9.70
N GLU A 46 17.29 -0.83 -10.26
CA GLU A 46 17.49 -2.00 -11.10
C GLU A 46 17.53 -3.31 -10.31
N GLU A 47 18.16 -3.31 -9.14
CA GLU A 47 18.11 -4.44 -8.23
C GLU A 47 16.68 -4.66 -7.71
N SER A 48 15.93 -3.58 -7.46
CA SER A 48 14.51 -3.67 -7.09
C SER A 48 13.66 -4.27 -8.23
N ILE A 49 13.89 -3.87 -9.48
CA ILE A 49 13.21 -4.44 -10.67
C ILE A 49 13.54 -5.94 -10.79
N LYS A 50 14.81 -6.32 -10.63
CA LYS A 50 15.23 -7.74 -10.62
C LYS A 50 14.47 -8.53 -9.55
N PHE A 51 14.38 -7.98 -8.34
CA PHE A 51 13.63 -8.58 -7.25
C PHE A 51 12.15 -8.77 -7.63
N TYR A 52 11.45 -7.74 -8.11
CA TYR A 52 10.02 -7.85 -8.43
C TYR A 52 9.74 -8.81 -9.59
N LYS A 53 10.58 -8.85 -10.63
CA LYS A 53 10.49 -9.88 -11.68
C LYS A 53 10.62 -11.30 -11.11
N GLY A 54 11.55 -11.49 -10.17
CA GLY A 54 11.71 -12.77 -9.46
C GLY A 54 10.49 -13.13 -8.61
N THR A 55 9.84 -12.16 -7.96
CA THR A 55 8.62 -12.44 -7.16
C THR A 55 7.47 -12.96 -8.03
N LEU A 56 7.27 -12.40 -9.23
CA LEU A 56 6.25 -12.88 -10.17
C LEU A 56 6.52 -14.33 -10.64
N GLN A 57 7.79 -14.68 -10.85
CA GLN A 57 8.17 -16.05 -11.18
C GLN A 57 7.85 -17.01 -10.02
N ILE A 58 8.24 -16.64 -8.79
CA ILE A 58 7.97 -17.45 -7.59
C ILE A 58 6.45 -17.62 -7.39
N ASP A 59 5.67 -16.55 -7.54
CA ASP A 59 4.22 -16.60 -7.41
C ASP A 59 3.58 -17.58 -8.40
N SER A 60 4.08 -17.60 -9.63
CA SER A 60 3.66 -18.53 -10.68
C SER A 60 4.00 -19.98 -10.33
N GLU A 61 5.24 -20.23 -9.91
CA GLU A 61 5.69 -21.58 -9.53
C GLU A 61 4.95 -22.14 -8.32
N LEU A 62 4.56 -21.26 -7.40
CA LEU A 62 3.78 -21.58 -6.20
C LEU A 62 2.26 -21.61 -6.43
N GLY A 63 1.78 -21.30 -7.64
CA GLY A 63 0.34 -21.32 -7.97
C GLY A 63 -0.48 -20.22 -7.29
N ILE A 64 0.14 -19.11 -6.93
CA ILE A 64 -0.47 -17.99 -6.18
C ILE A 64 -0.43 -16.65 -6.95
N SER A 65 -0.12 -16.69 -8.25
CA SER A 65 -0.13 -15.51 -9.13
C SER A 65 -1.34 -14.62 -8.90
N GLY A 66 -1.07 -13.34 -8.67
CA GLY A 66 -2.10 -12.32 -8.49
C GLY A 66 -2.73 -12.26 -7.09
N ARG A 67 -2.26 -13.08 -6.13
CA ARG A 67 -2.70 -13.04 -4.73
C ARG A 67 -1.76 -12.27 -3.82
N VAL A 68 -0.52 -12.01 -4.25
CA VAL A 68 0.46 -11.23 -3.48
C VAL A 68 0.45 -9.77 -3.93
N TYR A 69 0.39 -8.87 -2.95
CA TYR A 69 0.42 -7.42 -3.12
C TYR A 69 1.58 -6.83 -2.32
N HIS A 70 2.41 -6.05 -3.00
CA HIS A 70 3.62 -5.49 -2.43
C HIS A 70 3.35 -4.14 -1.81
N GLU A 71 3.59 -4.00 -0.51
CA GLU A 71 3.25 -2.80 0.26
C GLU A 71 4.21 -1.64 -0.01
N THR A 72 3.64 -0.45 -0.22
CA THR A 72 4.38 0.81 -0.24
C THR A 72 4.81 1.21 1.18
N HIS A 73 5.88 0.62 1.70
CA HIS A 73 6.31 0.81 3.09
C HIS A 73 7.68 1.50 3.19
N ARG A 74 7.91 2.31 4.24
CA ARG A 74 9.26 2.84 4.54
C ARG A 74 10.24 1.68 4.81
N ASN A 75 11.50 1.78 4.44
CA ASN A 75 12.48 0.67 4.46
C ASN A 75 12.37 -0.37 3.32
N ARG A 76 11.49 -0.16 2.33
CA ARG A 76 11.25 -1.08 1.21
C ARG A 76 11.45 -0.39 -0.14
N SER A 77 11.61 -1.17 -1.20
CA SER A 77 11.87 -0.62 -2.55
C SER A 77 10.78 0.35 -3.04
N LEU A 78 9.53 0.19 -2.58
CA LEU A 78 8.39 1.03 -2.95
C LEU A 78 8.17 2.23 -2.00
N PHE A 79 9.16 2.64 -1.21
CA PHE A 79 8.96 3.68 -0.19
C PHE A 79 8.76 5.09 -0.75
N THR A 80 9.08 5.34 -2.02
CA THR A 80 8.81 6.62 -2.69
C THR A 80 7.94 6.42 -3.92
N PRO A 81 7.09 7.40 -4.26
CA PRO A 81 6.26 7.29 -5.47
C PRO A 81 7.10 7.36 -6.75
N TYR A 82 8.25 8.06 -6.74
CA TYR A 82 9.14 8.18 -7.90
C TYR A 82 9.84 6.86 -8.26
N ALA A 83 10.38 6.15 -7.26
CA ALA A 83 10.98 4.83 -7.48
C ALA A 83 9.90 3.81 -7.87
N THR A 84 8.75 3.86 -7.19
CA THR A 84 7.60 3.00 -7.49
C THR A 84 7.15 3.14 -8.94
N ARG A 85 6.98 4.38 -9.45
CA ARG A 85 6.62 4.59 -10.86
C ARG A 85 7.60 3.92 -11.82
N ARG A 86 8.92 4.11 -11.63
CA ARG A 86 9.95 3.48 -12.49
C ARG A 86 9.90 1.96 -12.43
N ILE A 87 9.68 1.40 -11.24
CA ILE A 87 9.57 -0.05 -11.05
C ILE A 87 8.32 -0.59 -11.76
N LEU A 88 7.16 0.09 -11.62
CA LEU A 88 5.92 -0.31 -12.28
C LEU A 88 5.99 -0.18 -13.80
N GLU A 89 6.72 0.79 -14.34
CA GLU A 89 7.00 0.90 -15.78
C GLU A 89 7.80 -0.31 -16.30
N ALA A 90 8.73 -0.83 -15.51
CA ALA A 90 9.57 -1.98 -15.86
C ALA A 90 8.93 -3.34 -15.52
N VAL A 91 7.94 -3.36 -14.63
CA VAL A 91 7.21 -4.54 -14.13
C VAL A 91 5.70 -4.23 -14.06
N PRO A 92 5.03 -4.04 -15.21
CA PRO A 92 3.64 -3.57 -15.24
C PRO A 92 2.62 -4.54 -14.62
N GLU A 93 2.97 -5.82 -14.49
CA GLU A 93 2.14 -6.85 -13.86
C GLU A 93 2.19 -6.79 -12.32
N LEU A 94 3.12 -6.01 -11.74
CA LEU A 94 3.28 -5.88 -10.31
C LEU A 94 2.01 -5.28 -9.68
N ARG A 95 1.54 -5.94 -8.62
CA ARG A 95 0.37 -5.53 -7.83
C ARG A 95 0.83 -5.00 -6.49
N ILE A 96 0.33 -3.83 -6.10
CA ILE A 96 0.75 -3.17 -4.85
C ILE A 96 -0.39 -3.03 -3.85
N THR A 97 -0.01 -3.04 -2.57
CA THR A 97 -0.83 -2.53 -1.47
C THR A 97 -0.50 -1.05 -1.30
N ALA A 98 -1.50 -0.18 -1.48
CA ALA A 98 -1.36 1.26 -1.31
C ALA A 98 -1.46 1.64 0.17
N ASP A 99 -0.31 1.82 0.81
CA ASP A 99 -0.16 2.52 2.09
C ASP A 99 0.52 3.87 1.84
N PHE A 100 -0.22 4.79 1.23
CA PHE A 100 0.32 6.08 0.81
C PHE A 100 0.56 7.05 1.96
N SER A 101 0.20 6.69 3.20
CA SER A 101 0.60 7.42 4.40
C SER A 101 2.12 7.54 4.54
N HIS A 102 2.86 6.52 4.10
CA HIS A 102 4.31 6.53 4.07
C HIS A 102 4.87 7.53 3.08
N TRP A 103 4.21 7.69 1.93
CA TRP A 103 4.62 8.64 0.91
C TRP A 103 4.30 10.08 1.32
N MET A 104 3.14 10.32 1.95
CA MET A 104 2.76 11.66 2.39
C MET A 104 3.76 12.22 3.40
N VAL A 105 4.10 11.44 4.43
CA VAL A 105 5.12 11.86 5.41
C VAL A 105 6.53 11.88 4.81
N GLY A 106 6.87 10.92 3.94
CA GLY A 106 8.21 10.84 3.33
C GLY A 106 8.49 11.92 2.30
N CYS A 107 7.46 12.44 1.62
CA CYS A 107 7.55 13.55 0.68
C CYS A 107 7.23 14.91 1.32
N GLU A 108 6.81 14.91 2.60
CA GLU A 108 6.43 16.10 3.36
C GLU A 108 5.36 16.97 2.67
N ARG A 109 4.41 16.33 1.98
CA ARG A 109 3.39 17.03 1.20
C ARG A 109 2.16 16.19 0.92
N VAL A 110 1.05 16.87 0.65
CA VAL A 110 -0.18 16.27 0.15
C VAL A 110 0.02 15.78 -1.29
N LEU A 111 -0.48 14.58 -1.60
CA LEU A 111 -0.09 13.81 -2.80
C LEU A 111 -1.03 14.01 -4.00
N ASP A 112 -1.92 14.99 -3.97
CA ASP A 112 -2.86 15.26 -5.07
C ASP A 112 -3.01 16.76 -5.41
N VAL A 113 -2.08 17.60 -4.94
CA VAL A 113 -2.16 19.06 -5.08
C VAL A 113 -1.57 19.54 -6.40
N SER A 114 -0.29 19.24 -6.69
CA SER A 114 0.36 19.70 -7.92
C SER A 114 0.02 18.81 -9.12
N GLU A 115 0.14 19.33 -10.33
CA GLU A 115 -0.05 18.54 -11.55
C GLU A 115 0.93 17.36 -11.65
N GLY A 116 2.16 17.54 -11.15
CA GLY A 116 3.14 16.45 -11.07
C GLY A 116 2.70 15.33 -10.13
N ASP A 117 1.95 15.66 -9.09
CA ASP A 117 1.43 14.67 -8.13
C ASP A 117 0.30 13.88 -8.73
N LYS A 118 -0.65 14.57 -9.34
CA LYS A 118 -1.78 13.95 -10.03
C LYS A 118 -1.28 12.99 -11.11
N ALA A 119 -0.36 13.44 -11.97
CA ALA A 119 0.23 12.61 -13.01
C ALA A 119 0.97 11.37 -12.44
N MET A 120 1.65 11.52 -11.31
CA MET A 120 2.35 10.42 -10.65
C MET A 120 1.38 9.41 -10.03
N MET A 121 0.35 9.90 -9.35
CA MET A 121 -0.69 9.04 -8.78
C MET A 121 -1.48 8.33 -9.88
N ASP A 122 -1.82 9.00 -10.97
CA ASP A 122 -2.53 8.43 -12.12
C ASP A 122 -1.74 7.28 -12.77
N ALA A 123 -0.41 7.37 -12.80
CA ALA A 123 0.45 6.28 -13.30
C ALA A 123 0.50 5.07 -12.35
N ILE A 124 0.33 5.27 -11.04
CA ILE A 124 0.49 4.23 -10.01
C ILE A 124 -0.83 3.54 -9.68
N ILE A 125 -1.93 4.29 -9.61
CA ILE A 125 -3.26 3.82 -9.22
C ILE A 125 -3.72 2.55 -9.98
N PRO A 126 -3.48 2.39 -11.29
CA PRO A 126 -3.81 1.15 -12.02
C PRO A 126 -3.13 -0.13 -11.50
N HIS A 127 -2.09 -0.02 -10.68
CA HIS A 127 -1.36 -1.15 -10.09
C HIS A 127 -1.80 -1.46 -8.65
N VAL A 128 -2.71 -0.68 -8.06
CA VAL A 128 -3.19 -0.89 -6.69
C VAL A 128 -4.30 -1.93 -6.66
N TYR A 129 -4.13 -2.97 -5.84
CA TYR A 129 -5.12 -4.05 -5.66
C TYR A 129 -5.57 -4.25 -4.21
N HIS A 130 -4.90 -3.57 -3.27
CA HIS A 130 -5.23 -3.60 -1.86
C HIS A 130 -4.93 -2.23 -1.24
N ILE A 131 -5.79 -1.78 -0.32
CA ILE A 131 -5.68 -0.46 0.31
C ILE A 131 -5.34 -0.65 1.79
N HIS A 132 -4.24 -0.07 2.25
CA HIS A 132 -4.08 0.26 3.66
C HIS A 132 -4.65 1.67 3.86
N ALA A 133 -5.77 1.72 4.58
CA ALA A 133 -6.64 2.88 4.62
C ALA A 133 -6.39 3.79 5.84
N ARG A 134 -5.16 3.81 6.35
CA ARG A 134 -4.76 4.82 7.33
C ARG A 134 -4.53 6.16 6.66
N ILE A 135 -5.02 7.21 7.31
CA ILE A 135 -4.69 8.58 6.97
C ILE A 135 -3.38 8.95 7.66
N GLY A 136 -2.38 9.37 6.87
CA GLY A 136 -1.18 10.04 7.36
C GLY A 136 -1.34 11.57 7.33
N THR A 137 -0.32 12.27 7.81
CA THR A 137 -0.12 13.71 7.64
C THR A 137 1.24 13.95 6.99
N THR A 138 1.55 15.19 6.66
CA THR A 138 2.89 15.55 6.17
C THR A 138 3.99 15.33 7.21
N GLN A 139 3.63 15.13 8.49
CA GLN A 139 4.56 15.02 9.61
C GLN A 139 4.46 13.66 10.36
N ALA A 140 3.49 12.81 10.03
CA ALA A 140 3.34 11.49 10.64
C ALA A 140 2.67 10.51 9.67
N SER A 141 3.07 9.23 9.65
CA SER A 141 2.33 8.23 8.84
C SER A 141 0.96 7.85 9.41
N GLN A 142 0.60 8.36 10.59
CA GLN A 142 -0.67 8.04 11.21
C GLN A 142 -1.26 9.26 11.88
N CYS A 143 -2.40 9.70 11.37
CA CYS A 143 -3.20 10.77 11.95
C CYS A 143 -3.92 10.24 13.20
N PRO A 144 -3.79 10.88 14.38
CA PRO A 144 -4.46 10.43 15.59
C PRO A 144 -5.97 10.67 15.57
N GLU A 145 -6.46 11.61 14.76
CA GLU A 145 -7.89 11.94 14.70
C GLU A 145 -8.32 12.29 13.26
N PRO A 146 -8.51 11.29 12.38
CA PRO A 146 -8.73 11.53 10.95
C PRO A 146 -9.95 12.37 10.59
N THR A 147 -10.93 12.46 11.50
CA THR A 147 -12.17 13.24 11.31
C THR A 147 -12.11 14.65 11.90
N ASN A 148 -11.04 15.00 12.61
CA ASN A 148 -10.85 16.35 13.14
C ASN A 148 -10.69 17.33 11.96
N PRO A 149 -11.42 18.47 11.95
CA PRO A 149 -11.37 19.44 10.85
C PRO A 149 -9.96 19.96 10.50
N VAL A 150 -9.00 19.89 11.43
CA VAL A 150 -7.62 20.33 11.17
C VAL A 150 -6.92 19.44 10.12
N PHE A 151 -7.30 18.16 10.00
CA PHE A 151 -6.74 17.20 9.04
C PHE A 151 -7.61 17.06 7.78
N LYS A 152 -8.47 18.05 7.51
CA LYS A 152 -9.42 17.99 6.40
C LYS A 152 -8.70 17.76 5.07
N GLU A 153 -7.57 18.44 4.85
CA GLU A 153 -6.84 18.35 3.59
C GLU A 153 -6.29 16.94 3.36
N GLU A 154 -5.64 16.34 4.35
CA GLU A 154 -5.10 14.98 4.24
C GLU A 154 -6.21 13.95 4.11
N LYS A 155 -7.26 14.04 4.93
CA LYS A 155 -8.44 13.17 4.84
C LYS A 155 -9.03 13.19 3.43
N GLU A 156 -9.27 14.37 2.87
CA GLU A 156 -9.86 14.50 1.54
C GLU A 156 -8.93 13.98 0.44
N CYS A 157 -7.61 14.20 0.54
CA CYS A 157 -6.61 13.64 -0.37
C CYS A 157 -6.67 12.09 -0.38
N PHE A 158 -6.66 11.45 0.79
CA PHE A 158 -6.76 9.99 0.88
C PHE A 158 -8.09 9.47 0.33
N GLU A 159 -9.22 10.09 0.70
CA GLU A 159 -10.52 9.68 0.20
C GLU A 159 -10.66 9.80 -1.32
N ARG A 160 -10.14 10.89 -1.92
CA ARG A 160 -10.09 11.04 -3.38
C ARG A 160 -9.22 9.96 -4.00
N THR A 161 -8.06 9.69 -3.42
CA THR A 161 -7.12 8.68 -3.91
C THR A 161 -7.73 7.28 -3.88
N TRP A 162 -8.33 6.88 -2.76
CA TRP A 162 -8.99 5.57 -2.62
C TRP A 162 -10.18 5.42 -3.56
N LYS A 163 -10.98 6.49 -3.75
CA LYS A 163 -12.04 6.51 -4.77
C LYS A 163 -11.47 6.33 -6.18
N SER A 164 -10.35 6.96 -6.51
CA SER A 164 -9.69 6.76 -7.81
C SER A 164 -9.19 5.32 -7.99
N VAL A 165 -8.67 4.69 -6.93
CA VAL A 165 -8.32 3.25 -6.95
C VAL A 165 -9.56 2.38 -7.20
N ILE A 166 -10.66 2.61 -6.46
CA ILE A 166 -11.91 1.88 -6.63
C ILE A 166 -12.43 2.04 -8.07
N ARG A 167 -12.42 3.26 -8.61
CA ARG A 167 -12.81 3.54 -10.00
C ARG A 167 -11.92 2.81 -11.01
N SER A 168 -10.61 2.77 -10.76
CA SER A 168 -9.66 2.06 -11.61
C SER A 168 -9.98 0.56 -11.66
N ARG A 169 -10.21 -0.05 -10.49
CA ARG A 169 -10.54 -1.48 -10.36
C ARG A 169 -11.93 -1.85 -10.87
N ALA A 170 -12.90 -0.94 -10.81
CA ALA A 170 -14.23 -1.19 -11.36
C ALA A 170 -14.21 -1.51 -12.86
N LYS A 171 -13.19 -1.03 -13.60
CA LYS A 171 -13.00 -1.32 -15.03
C LYS A 171 -12.68 -2.79 -15.32
N ASP A 172 -12.19 -3.54 -14.32
CA ASP A 172 -11.83 -4.94 -14.48
C ASP A 172 -13.05 -5.87 -14.49
N GLY A 173 -14.26 -5.33 -14.24
CA GLY A 173 -15.54 -6.04 -14.35
C GLY A 173 -16.35 -6.09 -13.05
N ALA A 174 -17.62 -6.52 -13.17
CA ALA A 174 -18.60 -6.48 -12.08
C ALA A 174 -18.29 -7.40 -10.89
N THR A 175 -17.41 -8.40 -11.08
CA THR A 175 -16.97 -9.32 -10.02
C THR A 175 -15.69 -8.88 -9.33
N THR A 176 -15.08 -7.77 -9.77
CA THR A 176 -13.85 -7.26 -9.17
C THR A 176 -14.09 -6.85 -7.73
N ARG A 177 -13.18 -7.29 -6.86
CA ARG A 177 -13.18 -6.96 -5.44
C ARG A 177 -11.89 -6.21 -5.12
N ILE A 178 -12.03 -5.21 -4.26
CA ILE A 178 -10.91 -4.59 -3.57
C ILE A 178 -11.07 -4.85 -2.08
N VAL A 179 -9.96 -5.15 -1.43
CA VAL A 179 -9.90 -5.31 0.02
C VAL A 179 -9.22 -4.07 0.58
N PHE A 180 -9.66 -3.63 1.76
CA PHE A 180 -8.98 -2.57 2.49
C PHE A 180 -8.84 -2.93 3.97
N VAL A 181 -7.80 -2.39 4.60
CA VAL A 181 -7.52 -2.54 6.03
C VAL A 181 -7.16 -1.16 6.58
N PRO A 182 -7.84 -0.62 7.62
CA PRO A 182 -7.51 0.69 8.18
C PRO A 182 -6.06 0.81 8.69
N GLU A 183 -5.46 -0.27 9.19
CA GLU A 183 -4.02 -0.37 9.50
C GLU A 183 -3.47 0.69 10.49
N TYR A 184 -4.30 1.10 11.47
CA TYR A 184 -3.81 1.92 12.59
C TYR A 184 -3.03 1.05 13.60
N GLY A 185 -1.72 1.28 13.66
CA GLY A 185 -0.78 0.56 14.52
C GLY A 185 -0.55 1.23 15.87
N PRO A 186 -0.04 0.50 16.88
CA PRO A 186 0.21 1.04 18.23
C PRO A 186 1.41 2.01 18.23
N PHE A 187 1.76 2.56 19.39
CA PHE A 187 3.03 3.26 19.56
C PHE A 187 4.21 2.43 19.00
N PRO A 188 5.15 3.02 18.22
CA PRO A 188 5.36 4.46 18.03
C PRO A 188 4.58 5.10 16.88
N TYR A 189 3.75 4.36 16.15
CA TYR A 189 2.94 4.94 15.07
C TYR A 189 1.80 5.80 15.61
N HIS A 190 1.15 5.35 16.68
CA HIS A 190 0.11 6.11 17.34
C HIS A 190 0.68 7.11 18.35
N PRO A 191 0.35 8.41 18.26
CA PRO A 191 0.85 9.41 19.20
C PRO A 191 0.43 9.11 20.64
N ILE A 192 1.38 9.25 21.57
CA ILE A 192 1.12 9.16 23.01
C ILE A 192 0.15 10.30 23.40
N GLY A 193 -0.82 9.99 24.26
CA GLY A 193 -1.76 10.98 24.78
C GLY A 193 -2.93 11.31 23.85
N SER A 194 -3.09 10.58 22.74
CA SER A 194 -4.28 10.66 21.89
C SER A 194 -5.53 10.28 22.69
N ALA A 195 -6.64 10.99 22.44
CA ALA A 195 -7.91 10.75 23.14
C ALA A 195 -8.50 9.36 22.85
N LYS A 196 -8.25 8.85 21.63
CA LYS A 196 -8.62 7.51 21.19
C LYS A 196 -7.38 6.67 21.03
N THR A 197 -7.50 5.37 21.25
CA THR A 197 -6.45 4.40 20.94
C THR A 197 -6.41 4.10 19.44
N HIS A 198 -5.28 3.58 18.96
CA HIS A 198 -5.14 3.09 17.58
C HIS A 198 -6.26 2.14 17.12
N SER A 199 -6.69 1.19 17.97
CA SER A 199 -7.74 0.23 17.65
C SER A 199 -9.10 0.89 17.52
N GLN A 200 -9.42 1.84 18.41
CA GLN A 200 -10.67 2.60 18.30
C GLN A 200 -10.73 3.38 16.99
N ILE A 201 -9.63 4.00 16.59
CA ILE A 201 -9.56 4.73 15.31
C ILE A 201 -9.66 3.76 14.13
N ALA A 202 -8.97 2.60 14.19
CA ALA A 202 -9.07 1.57 13.17
C ALA A 202 -10.52 1.11 12.96
N ASP A 203 -11.24 0.81 14.05
CA ASP A 203 -12.61 0.32 14.00
C ASP A 203 -13.58 1.38 13.46
N GLU A 204 -13.46 2.62 13.94
CA GLU A 204 -14.28 3.75 13.48
C GLU A 204 -14.04 4.07 11.99
N GLU A 205 -12.77 4.17 11.57
CA GLU A 205 -12.42 4.40 10.16
C GLU A 205 -12.84 3.21 9.29
N GLY A 206 -12.70 1.98 9.78
CA GLY A 206 -13.19 0.78 9.09
C GLY A 206 -14.68 0.86 8.75
N GLN A 207 -15.51 1.20 9.74
CA GLN A 207 -16.96 1.36 9.54
C GLN A 207 -17.27 2.52 8.59
N ARG A 208 -16.64 3.69 8.80
CA ARG A 208 -16.87 4.88 7.99
C ARG A 208 -16.47 4.69 6.53
N LEU A 209 -15.29 4.10 6.30
CA LEU A 209 -14.76 3.87 4.96
C LEU A 209 -15.50 2.76 4.23
N GLN A 210 -15.99 1.74 4.94
CA GLN A 210 -16.83 0.72 4.33
C GLN A 210 -18.09 1.33 3.69
N VAL A 211 -18.76 2.24 4.39
CA VAL A 211 -19.93 2.97 3.87
C VAL A 211 -19.50 3.85 2.69
N LEU A 212 -18.46 4.68 2.87
CA LEU A 212 -17.96 5.58 1.83
C LEU A 212 -17.61 4.85 0.53
N PHE A 213 -16.92 3.72 0.62
CA PHE A 213 -16.49 2.94 -0.54
C PHE A 213 -17.65 2.21 -1.21
N ASN A 214 -18.61 1.69 -0.44
CA ASN A 214 -19.81 1.06 -0.99
C ASN A 214 -20.69 2.08 -1.72
N ASP A 215 -20.94 3.24 -1.11
CA ASP A 215 -21.73 4.31 -1.72
C ASP A 215 -21.07 4.78 -3.02
N PHE A 216 -19.76 5.02 -2.99
CA PHE A 216 -19.03 5.41 -4.19
C PHE A 216 -19.05 4.32 -5.27
N ALA A 217 -18.82 3.06 -4.90
CA ALA A 217 -18.86 1.95 -5.86
C ALA A 217 -20.25 1.76 -6.49
N ALA A 218 -21.33 2.05 -5.76
CA ALA A 218 -22.68 2.02 -6.32
C ALA A 218 -22.84 3.05 -7.45
N THR A 219 -22.30 4.27 -7.29
CA THR A 219 -22.36 5.31 -8.33
C THR A 219 -21.64 4.93 -9.64
N LEU A 220 -20.72 3.97 -9.58
CA LEU A 220 -20.00 3.49 -10.77
C LEU A 220 -20.73 2.39 -11.55
N LYS A 221 -21.75 1.76 -10.96
CA LYS A 221 -22.57 0.74 -11.65
C LYS A 221 -23.63 1.37 -12.56
N ASP A 222 -23.99 2.61 -12.27
CA ASP A 222 -25.02 3.38 -12.97
C ASP A 222 -24.43 4.25 -14.10
N ALA A 223 -23.11 4.16 -14.35
CA ALA A 223 -22.34 4.97 -15.31
C ALA A 223 -21.75 4.12 -16.43
#